data_AF-A0A364NYI0-F1
#
_entry.id   AF-A0A364NYI0-F1
#
_cell.length_a   1.000
_cell.length_b   1.000
_cell.length_c   1.000
_cell.angle_alpha   90.00
_cell.angle_beta   90.00
_cell.angle_gamma   90.00
#
_symmetry.space_group_name_H-M   'P 1'
#
loop_
_entity.id
_entity.type
_entity.pdbx_description
1 polymer ?
#
loop_
_entity_poly.entity_id
_entity_poly.type
_entity_poly.pdbx_seq_one_letter_code
_entity_poly.pdbx_strand_id
1 'polypeptide(L)' 'MLTATPSFMIFHDRRFIDEAAGLLSRWKERISGRRWLAEMTDRELRDIGLSRNDVWEESNKPFWQG' A
#
# COMPACT_ATOMS: atom_id res chain seq x y z
N MET A 1 24.57 37.53 19.29
CA MET A 1 23.19 37.04 19.45
C MET A 1 22.39 37.39 18.20
N LEU A 2 22.24 36.44 17.28
CA LEU A 2 21.20 36.46 16.23
C LEU A 2 20.77 35.00 16.08
N THR A 3 19.56 34.68 16.53
CA THR A 3 18.98 33.36 16.40
C THR A 3 18.59 33.17 14.94
N ALA A 4 19.26 32.25 14.24
CA ALA A 4 18.73 31.70 13.00
C ALA A 4 17.44 30.95 13.37
N THR A 5 16.29 31.58 13.14
CA THR A 5 15.03 30.84 13.11
C THR A 5 15.17 29.85 11.96
N PRO A 6 15.16 28.53 12.19
CA PRO A 6 15.00 27.63 11.07
C PRO A 6 13.59 27.92 10.57
N SER A 7 13.48 28.62 9.45
CA SER A 7 12.29 28.53 8.61
C SER A 7 12.17 27.04 8.32
N PHE A 8 11.37 26.37 9.14
CA PHE A 8 10.86 25.05 8.89
C PHE A 8 10.03 25.22 7.61
N MET A 9 10.75 25.15 6.49
CA MET A 9 10.19 25.25 5.16
C MET A 9 9.33 24.00 5.06
N ILE A 10 8.05 24.16 5.40
CA ILE A 10 7.09 23.09 5.18
C ILE A 10 7.12 22.90 3.67
N PHE A 11 7.73 21.79 3.24
CA PHE A 11 7.75 21.37 1.86
C PHE A 11 6.31 21.00 1.46
N HIS A 12 5.46 22.01 1.28
CA HIS A 12 4.18 21.91 0.59
C HIS A 12 4.42 21.93 -0.92
N ASP A 13 5.44 21.21 -1.39
CA ASP A 13 5.55 20.95 -2.81
C ASP A 13 4.36 20.05 -3.16
N ARG A 14 3.44 20.59 -3.96
CA ARG A 14 2.26 19.88 -4.46
C ARG A 14 2.64 18.51 -5.03
N ARG A 15 3.84 18.40 -5.63
CA ARG A 15 4.41 17.16 -6.16
C ARG A 15 4.58 16.08 -5.10
N PHE A 16 5.08 16.45 -3.91
CA PHE A 16 5.24 15.50 -2.81
C PHE A 16 3.89 14.96 -2.34
N ILE A 17 2.87 15.83 -2.27
CA ILE A 17 1.51 15.43 -1.92
C ILE A 17 0.92 14.51 -3.01
N ASP A 18 1.12 14.83 -4.28
CA ASP A 18 0.63 14.03 -5.41
C ASP A 18 1.31 12.66 -5.47
N GLU A 19 2.62 12.58 -5.23
CA GLU A 19 3.38 11.33 -5.15
C GLU A 19 2.93 10.46 -3.96
N ALA A 20 2.79 11.07 -2.78
CA ALA A 20 2.29 10.39 -1.59
C ALA A 20 0.85 9.89 -1.78
N ALA A 21 -0.03 10.71 -2.38
CA ALA A 21 -1.40 10.33 -2.69
C ALA A 21 -1.47 9.19 -3.73
N GLY A 22 -0.58 9.21 -4.72
CA GLY A 22 -0.44 8.13 -5.70
C GLY A 22 0.01 6.81 -5.05
N LEU A 23 0.99 6.88 -4.14
CA LEU A 23 1.45 5.71 -3.38
C LEU A 23 0.34 5.13 -2.51
N LEU A 24 -0.38 5.98 -1.77
CA LEU A 24 -1.51 5.58 -0.93
C LEU A 24 -2.65 4.97 -1.76
N SER A 25 -2.93 5.51 -2.94
CA SER A 25 -3.96 4.96 -3.85
C SER A 25 -3.59 3.55 -4.32
N ARG A 26 -2.33 3.33 -4.74
CA ARG A 26 -1.84 2.00 -5.12
C ARG A 26 -1.91 1.00 -3.96
N TRP A 27 -1.59 1.44 -2.75
CA TRP A 27 -1.72 0.59 -1.56
C TRP A 27 -3.18 0.25 -1.27
N LYS A 28 -4.10 1.21 -1.39
CA LYS A 28 -5.54 0.97 -1.22
C LYS A 28 -6.07 -0.06 -2.21
N GLU A 29 -5.71 0.06 -3.49
CA GLU A 29 -6.09 -0.90 -4.53
C GLU A 29 -5.57 -2.32 -4.20
N ARG A 30 -4.31 -2.43 -3.80
CA ARG A 30 -3.71 -3.73 -3.41
C ARG A 30 -4.38 -4.34 -2.18
N ILE A 31 -4.69 -3.56 -1.15
CA ILE A 31 -5.42 -4.03 0.03
C ILE A 31 -6.82 -4.53 -0.37
N SER A 32 -7.51 -3.81 -1.25
CA SER A 32 -8.81 -4.23 -1.76
C SER A 32 -8.72 -5.55 -2.54
N GLY A 33 -7.70 -5.71 -3.38
CA GLY A 33 -7.45 -6.95 -4.12
C GLY A 33 -7.13 -8.14 -3.20
N ARG A 34 -6.31 -7.93 -2.16
CA ARG A 34 -5.98 -8.96 -1.16
C ARG A 34 -7.22 -9.40 -0.37
N ARG A 35 -8.11 -8.47 -0.01
CA ARG A 35 -9.39 -8.81 0.64
C ARG A 35 -10.27 -9.66 -0.27
N TRP A 36 -10.36 -9.30 -1.55
CA TRP A 36 -11.13 -10.08 -2.52
C TRP A 36 -10.56 -11.49 -2.71
N LEU A 37 -9.23 -11.63 -2.81
CA LEU A 37 -8.56 -12.93 -2.84
C LEU A 37 -8.76 -13.74 -1.55
N ALA A 38 -8.81 -13.09 -0.40
CA ALA A 38 -9.07 -13.76 0.88
C ALA A 38 -10.51 -14.29 0.98
N GLU A 39 -11.47 -13.61 0.35
CA GLU A 39 -12.89 -14.00 0.30
C GLU A 39 -13.18 -15.11 -0.72
N MET A 40 -12.33 -15.31 -1.74
CA MET A 40 -12.47 -16.41 -2.69
C MET A 40 -12.43 -17.77 -2.01
N THR A 41 -13.17 -18.74 -2.56
CA THR A 41 -13.12 -20.16 -2.17
C THR A 41 -11.83 -20.84 -2.64
N ASP A 42 -11.47 -21.97 -2.03
CA ASP A 42 -10.25 -22.71 -2.43
C ASP A 42 -10.30 -23.19 -3.88
N ARG A 43 -11.50 -23.39 -4.42
CA ARG A 43 -11.70 -23.78 -5.82
C ARG A 43 -11.40 -22.61 -6.75
N GLU A 44 -11.94 -21.43 -6.47
CA GLU A 44 -11.70 -20.23 -7.29
C GLU A 44 -10.22 -19.86 -7.30
N LEU A 45 -9.53 -20.00 -6.16
CA LEU A 45 -8.09 -19.81 -6.07
C LEU A 45 -7.33 -20.80 -6.96
N ARG A 46 -7.71 -22.08 -6.94
CA ARG A 46 -7.10 -23.11 -7.81
C ARG A 46 -7.34 -22.82 -9.30
N ASP A 47 -8.50 -22.30 -9.65
CA ASP A 47 -8.83 -21.96 -11.05
C ASP A 47 -7.93 -20.84 -11.60
N ILE A 48 -7.41 -19.94 -10.73
CA ILE A 48 -6.41 -18.92 -11.07
C ILE A 48 -4.97 -19.32 -10.73
N GLY A 49 -4.74 -20.57 -10.33
CA GLY A 49 -3.41 -21.12 -10.03
C GLY A 49 -2.80 -20.69 -8.70
N LEU A 50 -3.62 -20.20 -7.75
CA LEU A 50 -3.18 -19.83 -6.40
C LEU A 50 -3.57 -20.88 -5.36
N SER A 51 -2.74 -21.05 -4.34
CA SER A 51 -3.12 -21.79 -3.13
C SER A 51 -3.61 -20.85 -2.04
N ARG A 52 -4.38 -21.39 -1.08
CA ARG A 52 -4.79 -20.64 0.12
C ARG A 52 -3.58 -20.13 0.92
N ASN A 53 -2.49 -20.89 0.92
CA ASN A 53 -1.26 -20.50 1.60
C ASN A 53 -0.61 -19.28 0.93
N ASP A 54 -0.55 -19.25 -0.40
CA ASP A 54 0.01 -18.11 -1.15
C ASP A 54 -0.76 -16.82 -0.86
N VAL A 55 -2.10 -16.90 -0.83
CA VAL A 55 -2.97 -15.76 -0.48
C VAL A 55 -2.74 -15.32 0.97
N TRP A 56 -2.57 -16.26 1.89
CA TRP A 56 -2.30 -15.96 3.30
C TRP A 56 -0.94 -15.29 3.49
N GLU A 57 0.12 -15.80 2.86
CA GLU A 57 1.45 -15.20 2.88
C GLU A 57 1.45 -13.79 2.28
N GLU A 58 0.82 -13.62 1.11
CA GLU A 58 0.69 -12.32 0.45
C GLU A 58 -0.13 -11.34 1.30
N SER A 59 -1.19 -11.81 1.95
CA SER A 59 -2.03 -10.98 2.82
C SER A 59 -1.32 -10.52 4.10
N ASN A 60 -0.38 -11.31 4.61
CA ASN A 60 0.41 -10.97 5.79
C ASN A 60 1.63 -10.09 5.51
N LYS A 61 1.99 -9.85 4.23
CA LYS A 61 3.06 -8.90 3.90
C LYS A 61 2.72 -7.50 4.42
N PRO A 62 3.67 -6.80 5.06
CA PRO A 62 3.46 -5.43 5.49
C PRO A 62 2.99 -4.55 4.32
N PHE A 63 2.09 -3.60 4.59
CA PHE A 63 1.47 -2.79 3.52
C PHE A 63 2.47 -1.98 2.69
N TRP A 64 3.65 -1.68 3.26
CA TRP A 64 4.75 -0.98 2.57
C TRP A 64 5.62 -1.91 1.72
N GLN A 65 5.51 -3.22 1.91
CA GLN A 65 6.27 -4.22 1.18
C GLN A 65 5.41 -4.73 0.03
N GLY A 66 5.54 -3.98 -1.07
CA GLY A 66 4.84 -4.20 -2.31
C GLY A 66 5.61 -5.00 -3.33
#